data_AF-A0A429PIM7-F1
#
_entry.id   AF-A0A429PIM7-F1
#
_cell.length_a   1.000
_cell.length_b   1.000
_cell.length_c   1.000
_cell.angle_alpha   90.00
_cell.angle_beta   90.00
_cell.angle_gamma   90.00
#
_symmetry.space_group_name_H-M   'P 1'
#
loop_
_entity.id
_entity.type
_entity.pdbx_description
1 polymer ?
#
loop_
_entity_poly.entity_id
_entity_poly.type
_entity_poly.pdbx_seq_one_letter_code
_entity_poly.pdbx_strand_id
1 'polypeptide(L)'
;METRSGLFRRQWPAVACGALLWSVAFGAGWRWAPADPTGVSYAPKHGDWNLFTEILARNVGVSAALFLGVVTFGVMTIPLTLLTGALAGYYGGQGGAVLGARGVVRHLLPHMPLELACLALAAAAGLVPLVTRARAGLTGRPARGAAPGGTTGFLAGFGFPDACRLWGVSLAGLVVAAGVETWVST
;
A
#
# COMPACT_ATOMS: atom_id res chain seq x y z
N MET A 1 -21.10 9.21 26.21
CA MET A 1 -21.13 8.76 24.80
C MET A 1 -19.83 9.19 24.13
N GLU A 2 -18.84 8.29 24.06
CA GLU A 2 -17.61 8.56 23.30
C GLU A 2 -17.97 8.54 21.80
N THR A 3 -17.91 9.68 21.13
CA THR A 3 -18.02 9.74 19.67
C THR A 3 -16.94 8.84 19.07
N ARG A 4 -17.34 7.69 18.52
CA ARG A 4 -16.45 6.75 17.82
C ARG A 4 -15.77 7.49 16.67
N SER A 5 -14.60 8.06 16.93
CA SER A 5 -13.77 8.67 15.89
C SER A 5 -13.51 7.64 14.79
N GLY A 6 -13.70 8.00 13.52
CA GLY A 6 -13.55 7.07 12.39
C GLY A 6 -12.13 6.48 12.29
N LEU A 7 -12.00 5.31 11.65
CA LEU A 7 -10.74 4.56 11.50
C LEU A 7 -9.57 5.45 11.06
N PHE A 8 -9.74 6.16 9.94
CA PHE A 8 -8.72 7.05 9.38
C PHE A 8 -8.33 8.19 10.33
N ARG A 9 -9.28 8.71 11.12
CA ARG A 9 -8.97 9.75 12.11
C ARG A 9 -8.16 9.21 13.28
N ARG A 10 -8.39 7.96 13.70
CA ARG A 10 -7.60 7.32 14.78
C ARG A 10 -6.17 7.01 14.32
N GLN A 11 -6.05 6.48 13.11
CA GLN A 11 -4.79 6.02 12.53
C GLN A 11 -4.16 7.03 11.57
N TRP A 12 -4.58 8.29 11.60
CA TRP A 12 -4.08 9.33 10.69
C TRP A 12 -2.55 9.42 10.63
N PRO A 13 -1.79 9.26 11.74
CA PRO A 13 -0.34 9.36 11.65
C PRO A 13 0.25 8.16 10.88
N ALA A 14 -0.29 6.96 11.07
CA ALA A 14 0.13 5.78 10.32
C ALA A 14 -0.22 5.90 8.83
N VAL A 15 -1.41 6.43 8.52
CA VAL A 15 -1.84 6.72 7.15
C VAL A 15 -0.92 7.74 6.49
N ALA A 16 -0.60 8.85 7.17
CA ALA A 16 0.30 9.87 6.65
C ALA A 16 1.72 9.32 6.46
N CYS A 17 2.27 8.59 7.44
CA CYS A 17 3.59 7.96 7.32
C CYS A 17 3.65 6.95 6.17
N GLY A 18 2.64 6.07 6.06
CA GLY A 18 2.56 5.09 4.97
C GLY A 18 2.48 5.76 3.60
N ALA A 19 1.62 6.77 3.45
CA ALA A 19 1.48 7.52 2.22
C ALA A 19 2.76 8.27 1.83
N LEU A 20 3.41 8.93 2.78
CA LEU A 20 4.68 9.64 2.53
C LEU A 20 5.79 8.66 2.13
N LEU A 21 5.97 7.58 2.89
CA LEU A 21 7.01 6.59 2.64
C LEU A 21 6.81 5.92 1.26
N TRP A 22 5.58 5.52 0.95
CA TRP A 22 5.22 4.94 -0.33
C TRP A 22 5.45 5.91 -1.49
N SER A 23 4.96 7.15 -1.37
CA SER A 23 5.04 8.15 -2.44
C SER A 23 6.48 8.58 -2.72
N VAL A 24 7.31 8.73 -1.69
CA VAL A 24 8.74 9.05 -1.85
C VAL A 24 9.47 7.89 -2.52
N ALA A 25 9.25 6.65 -2.08
CA ALA A 25 9.87 5.46 -2.68
C ALA A 25 9.45 5.30 -4.15
N PHE A 26 8.16 5.42 -4.43
CA PHE A 26 7.60 5.39 -5.78
C PHE A 26 8.18 6.49 -6.66
N GLY A 27 8.19 7.74 -6.19
CA GLY A 27 8.76 8.86 -6.94
C GLY A 27 10.25 8.69 -7.22
N ALA A 28 11.02 8.17 -6.26
CA ALA A 28 12.43 7.86 -6.44
C ALA A 28 12.65 6.78 -7.51
N GLY A 29 11.88 5.69 -7.45
CA GLY A 29 11.89 4.64 -8.48
C GLY A 29 11.57 5.18 -9.87
N TRP A 30 10.51 5.98 -9.98
CA TRP A 30 10.10 6.59 -11.24
C TRP A 30 11.18 7.52 -11.80
N ARG A 31 11.78 8.35 -10.95
CA ARG A 31 12.85 9.29 -11.33
C ARG A 31 14.09 8.59 -11.89
N TRP A 32 14.35 7.36 -11.42
CA TRP A 32 15.49 6.52 -11.80
C TRP A 32 15.17 5.52 -12.92
N ALA A 33 13.93 5.47 -13.39
CA ALA A 33 13.57 4.66 -14.54
C ALA A 33 14.33 5.17 -15.79
N PRO A 34 14.95 4.29 -16.59
CA PRO A 34 15.64 4.70 -17.81
C PRO A 34 14.65 5.33 -18.78
N ALA A 35 15.04 6.47 -19.37
CA ALA A 35 14.25 7.18 -20.37
C ALA A 35 14.26 6.48 -21.73
N ASP A 36 15.25 5.62 -21.98
CA ASP A 36 15.36 4.84 -23.20
C ASP A 36 14.73 3.45 -22.99
N PRO A 37 13.60 3.14 -23.66
CA PRO A 37 12.91 1.85 -23.51
C PRO A 37 13.53 0.72 -24.36
N THR A 38 14.73 0.89 -24.92
CA THR A 38 15.38 -0.06 -25.86
C THR A 38 15.56 -1.50 -25.36
N GLY A 39 15.21 -1.82 -24.11
CA GLY A 39 15.17 -3.19 -23.55
C GLY A 39 13.78 -3.69 -23.10
N VAL A 40 12.69 -2.93 -23.31
CA VAL A 40 11.35 -3.27 -22.82
C VAL A 40 10.36 -3.26 -23.98
N SER A 41 9.71 -4.40 -24.24
CA SER A 41 8.66 -4.48 -25.26
C SER A 41 7.26 -4.44 -24.65
N TYR A 42 6.34 -3.76 -25.32
CA TYR A 42 4.93 -3.83 -25.03
C TYR A 42 4.33 -5.09 -25.67
N ALA A 43 3.87 -6.02 -24.83
CA ALA A 43 3.07 -7.16 -25.26
C ALA A 43 1.61 -6.92 -24.83
N PRO A 44 0.69 -6.58 -25.74
CA PRO A 44 -0.71 -6.37 -25.38
C PRO A 44 -1.29 -7.67 -24.83
N LYS A 45 -1.78 -7.62 -23.59
CA LYS A 45 -2.53 -8.73 -22.97
C LYS A 45 -4.01 -8.50 -23.21
N HIS A 46 -4.76 -9.56 -23.48
CA HIS A 46 -6.22 -9.49 -23.58
C HIS A 46 -6.84 -9.49 -22.18
N GLY A 47 -7.84 -8.64 -21.96
CA GLY A 47 -8.61 -8.63 -20.71
C GLY A 47 -9.40 -9.93 -20.56
N ASP A 48 -8.88 -10.85 -19.75
CA ASP A 48 -9.53 -12.10 -19.38
C ASP A 48 -9.40 -12.38 -17.86
N TRP A 49 -9.96 -13.48 -17.40
CA TRP A 49 -9.91 -13.87 -15.99
C TRP A 49 -8.48 -14.22 -15.52
N ASN A 50 -7.62 -14.68 -16.44
CA ASN A 50 -6.22 -14.97 -16.11
C ASN A 50 -5.45 -13.69 -15.83
N LEU A 51 -5.64 -12.66 -16.67
CA LEU A 51 -5.05 -11.34 -16.46
C LEU A 51 -5.52 -10.72 -15.14
N PHE A 52 -6.82 -10.78 -14.85
CA PHE A 52 -7.37 -10.28 -13.59
C PHE A 52 -6.73 -10.96 -12.38
N THR A 53 -6.64 -12.29 -12.38
CA THR A 53 -6.06 -13.04 -11.26
C THR A 53 -4.56 -12.82 -11.14
N GLU A 54 -3.82 -12.66 -12.25
CA GLU A 54 -2.40 -12.31 -12.25
C GLU A 54 -2.14 -10.94 -11.61
N ILE A 55 -2.89 -9.91 -12.03
CA ILE A 55 -2.80 -8.55 -11.49
C ILE A 55 -3.16 -8.55 -10.00
N LEU A 56 -4.29 -9.16 -9.66
CA LEU A 56 -4.76 -9.21 -8.27
C LEU A 56 -3.77 -9.95 -7.38
N ALA A 57 -3.25 -11.10 -7.80
CA ALA A 57 -2.29 -11.87 -7.02
C ALA A 57 -0.98 -11.09 -6.78
N ARG A 58 -0.49 -10.38 -7.79
CA ARG A 58 0.68 -9.50 -7.67
C ARG A 58 0.45 -8.40 -6.64
N ASN A 59 -0.67 -7.69 -6.75
CA ASN A 59 -0.99 -6.55 -5.90
C ASN A 59 -1.31 -6.96 -4.46
N VAL A 60 -2.06 -8.04 -4.28
CA VAL A 60 -2.32 -8.65 -2.97
C VAL A 60 -1.02 -9.19 -2.37
N GLY A 61 -0.13 -9.79 -3.15
CA GLY A 61 1.17 -10.27 -2.70
C GLY A 61 2.03 -9.14 -2.12
N VAL A 62 2.13 -8.00 -2.84
CA VAL A 62 2.82 -6.80 -2.34
C VAL A 62 2.13 -6.27 -1.07
N SER A 63 0.80 -6.13 -1.09
CA SER A 63 0.02 -5.66 0.05
C SER A 63 0.21 -6.53 1.30
N ALA A 64 0.22 -7.85 1.14
CA ALA A 64 0.46 -8.82 2.21
C ALA A 64 1.89 -8.73 2.76
N ALA A 65 2.89 -8.56 1.89
CA ALA A 65 4.27 -8.33 2.31
C ALA A 65 4.39 -7.05 3.16
N LEU A 66 3.74 -5.95 2.75
CA LEU A 66 3.71 -4.71 3.53
C LEU A 66 3.01 -4.90 4.89
N PHE A 67 1.92 -5.66 4.91
CA PHE A 67 1.15 -5.99 6.12
C PHE A 67 1.92 -6.90 7.09
N LEU A 68 2.88 -7.71 6.61
CA LEU A 68 3.74 -8.56 7.45
C LEU A 68 4.44 -7.75 8.55
N GLY A 69 4.69 -6.46 8.32
CA GLY A 69 5.29 -5.63 9.36
C GLY A 69 4.44 -5.53 10.62
N VAL A 70 3.13 -5.80 10.59
CA VAL A 70 2.33 -5.93 11.82
C VAL A 70 2.93 -6.97 12.79
N VAL A 71 3.41 -8.10 12.26
CA VAL A 71 4.06 -9.16 13.05
C VAL A 71 5.41 -8.70 13.59
N THR A 72 6.11 -7.83 12.86
CA THR A 72 7.41 -7.27 13.27
C THR A 72 7.27 -5.88 13.91
N PHE A 73 6.11 -5.55 14.48
CA PHE A 73 5.83 -4.25 15.11
C PHE A 73 6.14 -3.02 14.23
N GLY A 74 5.85 -3.12 12.94
CA GLY A 74 6.02 -2.13 11.88
C GLY A 74 7.44 -1.97 11.33
N VAL A 75 8.45 -2.67 11.87
CA VAL A 75 9.85 -2.53 11.43
C VAL A 75 10.04 -2.98 9.98
N MET A 76 9.57 -4.18 9.62
CA MET A 76 9.73 -4.72 8.26
C MET A 76 8.92 -3.95 7.21
N THR A 77 7.83 -3.26 7.59
CA THR A 77 7.08 -2.46 6.63
C THR A 77 7.94 -1.36 6.04
N ILE A 78 8.91 -0.79 6.77
CA ILE A 78 9.75 0.29 6.26
C ILE A 78 10.60 -0.16 5.06
N PRO A 79 11.53 -1.13 5.18
CA PRO A 79 12.35 -1.57 4.06
C PRO A 79 11.50 -2.18 2.94
N LEU A 80 10.40 -2.88 3.25
CA LEU A 80 9.51 -3.42 2.23
C LEU A 80 8.78 -2.32 1.45
N THR A 81 8.33 -1.26 2.12
CA THR A 81 7.72 -0.09 1.45
C THR A 81 8.73 0.61 0.55
N LEU A 82 9.97 0.79 1.03
CA LEU A 82 11.03 1.41 0.24
C LEU A 82 11.35 0.57 -1.01
N LEU A 83 11.53 -0.75 -0.84
CA LEU A 83 11.84 -1.65 -1.94
C LEU A 83 10.68 -1.74 -2.94
N THR A 84 9.48 -2.08 -2.47
CA THR A 84 8.33 -2.29 -3.36
C THR A 84 7.82 -1.00 -3.99
N GLY A 85 7.86 0.11 -3.26
CA GLY A 85 7.57 1.43 -3.80
C GLY A 85 8.58 1.82 -4.89
N ALA A 86 9.88 1.66 -4.65
CA ALA A 86 10.91 1.96 -5.64
C ALA A 86 10.79 1.07 -6.89
N LEU A 87 10.52 -0.23 -6.73
CA LEU A 87 10.30 -1.13 -7.87
C LEU A 87 9.03 -0.74 -8.64
N ALA A 88 7.91 -0.47 -7.97
CA ALA A 88 6.68 -0.02 -8.60
C ALA A 88 6.88 1.29 -9.37
N GLY A 89 7.61 2.24 -8.79
CA GLY A 89 8.01 3.49 -9.44
C GLY A 89 8.86 3.25 -10.67
N TYR A 90 9.88 2.40 -10.55
CA TYR A 90 10.80 2.07 -11.63
C TYR A 90 10.06 1.45 -12.84
N TYR A 91 9.25 0.42 -12.59
CA TYR A 91 8.47 -0.23 -13.65
C TYR A 91 7.35 0.66 -14.20
N GLY A 92 6.72 1.48 -13.36
CA GLY A 92 5.76 2.49 -13.80
C GLY A 92 6.40 3.51 -14.75
N GLY A 93 7.61 3.99 -14.41
CA GLY A 93 8.36 4.93 -15.24
C GLY A 93 8.75 4.34 -16.59
N GLN A 94 9.23 3.08 -16.60
CA GLN A 94 9.51 2.35 -17.84
C GLN A 94 8.24 2.15 -18.68
N GLY A 95 7.14 1.71 -18.05
CA GLY A 95 5.85 1.55 -18.72
C GLY A 95 5.35 2.86 -19.33
N GLY A 96 5.51 3.98 -18.61
CA GLY A 96 5.18 5.31 -19.12
C GLY A 96 6.04 5.74 -20.32
N ALA A 97 7.34 5.40 -20.31
CA ALA A 97 8.24 5.66 -21.44
C ALA A 97 7.85 4.85 -22.69
N VAL A 98 7.52 3.56 -22.53
CA VAL A 98 7.10 2.67 -23.63
C VAL A 98 5.74 3.07 -24.20
N LEU A 99 4.77 3.37 -23.34
CA LEU A 99 3.39 3.69 -23.73
C LEU A 99 3.23 5.10 -24.32
N GLY A 100 4.14 6.01 -23.98
CA GLY A 100 4.01 7.44 -24.26
C GLY A 100 2.80 8.08 -23.56
N ALA A 101 2.61 9.39 -23.73
CA ALA A 101 1.58 10.15 -23.01
C ALA A 101 0.16 9.60 -23.25
N ARG A 102 -0.17 9.23 -24.49
CA ARG A 102 -1.49 8.70 -24.85
C ARG A 102 -1.74 7.32 -24.23
N GLY A 103 -0.74 6.45 -24.20
CA GLY A 103 -0.87 5.13 -23.59
C GLY A 103 -0.95 5.21 -22.07
N VAL A 104 -0.22 6.13 -21.43
CA VAL A 104 -0.36 6.41 -19.99
C VAL A 104 -1.79 6.81 -19.64
N VAL A 105 -2.38 7.74 -20.37
CA VAL A 105 -3.76 8.21 -20.11
C VAL A 105 -4.77 7.08 -20.29
N ARG A 106 -4.59 6.25 -21.32
CA ARG A 106 -5.55 5.20 -21.67
C ARG A 106 -5.43 3.96 -20.78
N HIS A 107 -4.21 3.56 -20.43
CA HIS A 107 -3.96 2.26 -19.80
C HIS A 107 -3.54 2.36 -18.35
N LEU A 108 -2.76 3.37 -17.94
CA LEU A 108 -2.26 3.48 -16.56
C LEU A 108 -3.17 4.34 -15.67
N LEU A 109 -3.52 5.53 -16.13
CA LEU A 109 -4.28 6.51 -15.33
C LEU A 109 -5.62 5.99 -14.76
N PRO A 110 -6.37 5.10 -15.43
CA PRO A 110 -7.65 4.61 -14.92
C PRO A 110 -7.57 3.79 -13.62
N HIS A 111 -6.48 3.04 -13.39
CA HIS A 111 -6.33 2.17 -12.21
C HIS A 111 -5.20 2.61 -11.27
N MET A 112 -4.11 3.15 -11.82
CA MET A 112 -2.87 3.41 -11.10
C MET A 112 -3.04 4.31 -9.86
N PRO A 113 -3.80 5.43 -9.88
CA PRO A 113 -3.98 6.25 -8.68
C PRO A 113 -4.64 5.50 -7.53
N LEU A 114 -5.64 4.66 -7.84
CA LEU A 114 -6.33 3.85 -6.85
C LEU A 114 -5.38 2.76 -6.29
N GLU A 115 -4.67 2.08 -7.18
CA GLU A 115 -3.71 1.05 -6.81
C GLU A 115 -2.60 1.58 -5.90
N LEU A 116 -2.01 2.73 -6.26
CA LEU A 116 -1.01 3.40 -5.43
C LEU A 116 -1.56 3.82 -4.07
N ALA A 117 -2.79 4.34 -4.02
CA ALA A 117 -3.44 4.70 -2.76
C ALA A 117 -3.69 3.47 -1.87
N CYS A 118 -4.08 2.33 -2.47
CA CYS A 118 -4.25 1.08 -1.74
C CYS A 118 -2.92 0.54 -1.21
N LEU A 119 -1.85 0.54 -2.00
CA LEU A 119 -0.53 0.09 -1.55
C LEU A 119 0.04 0.99 -0.44
N ALA A 120 -0.17 2.31 -0.54
CA ALA A 120 0.12 3.25 0.54
C ALA A 120 -0.67 2.93 1.81
N LEU A 121 -1.94 2.52 1.69
CA LEU A 121 -2.78 2.12 2.81
C LEU A 121 -2.35 0.78 3.42
N ALA A 122 -1.85 -0.15 2.62
CA ALA A 122 -1.24 -1.40 3.10
C ALA A 122 0.05 -1.13 3.89
N ALA A 123 0.91 -0.22 3.40
CA ALA A 123 2.06 0.26 4.15
C ALA A 123 1.63 0.93 5.46
N ALA A 124 0.60 1.78 5.44
CA ALA A 124 0.04 2.38 6.66
C ALA A 124 -0.44 1.33 7.66
N ALA A 125 -1.14 0.29 7.19
CA ALA A 125 -1.60 -0.82 8.03
C ALA A 125 -0.43 -1.54 8.71
N GLY A 126 0.64 -1.83 7.96
CA GLY A 126 1.88 -2.42 8.50
C GLY A 126 2.58 -1.56 9.55
N LEU A 127 2.52 -0.23 9.41
CA LEU A 127 3.15 0.72 10.33
C LEU A 127 2.35 1.00 11.62
N VAL A 128 1.08 0.58 11.71
CA VAL A 128 0.21 0.88 12.87
C VAL A 128 0.87 0.54 14.22
N PRO A 129 1.48 -0.64 14.43
CA PRO A 129 2.08 -0.97 15.72
C PRO A 129 3.26 -0.06 16.07
N LEU A 130 4.12 0.26 15.10
CA LEU A 130 5.28 1.12 15.29
C LEU A 130 4.84 2.53 15.68
N VAL A 131 3.90 3.10 14.93
CA VAL A 131 3.38 4.45 15.15
C VAL A 131 2.64 4.53 16.48
N THR A 132 1.85 3.51 16.83
CA THR A 132 1.16 3.44 18.11
C THR A 132 2.16 3.44 19.27
N ARG A 133 3.24 2.64 19.17
CA ARG A 133 4.32 2.60 20.16
C ARG A 133 5.06 3.93 20.26
N ALA A 134 5.44 4.52 19.12
CA ALA A 134 6.14 5.81 19.08
C ALA A 134 5.30 6.91 19.74
N ARG A 135 3.99 6.96 19.44
CA ARG A 135 3.07 7.93 20.05
C ARG A 135 2.92 7.73 21.56
N ALA A 136 2.81 6.48 22.02
CA ALA A 136 2.74 6.19 23.44
C ALA A 136 4.02 6.66 24.17
N GLY A 137 5.19 6.38 23.59
CA GLY A 137 6.48 6.87 24.11
C GLY A 137 6.60 8.39 24.14
N LEU A 138 6.18 9.08 23.08
CA LEU A 138 6.27 10.54 22.97
C LEU A 138 5.26 11.28 23.87
N THR A 139 4.09 10.70 24.11
CA THR A 139 3.02 11.34 24.90
C THR A 139 3.02 10.92 26.37
N GLY A 140 3.83 9.92 26.75
CA GLY A 140 3.82 9.31 28.08
C GLY A 140 2.50 8.62 28.45
N ARG A 141 1.55 8.53 27.50
CA ARG A 141 0.25 7.92 27.72
C ARG A 141 0.30 6.46 27.27
N PRO A 142 -0.26 5.52 28.05
CA PRO A 142 -0.36 4.13 27.62
C PRO A 142 -1.17 4.05 26.33
N ALA A 143 -0.76 3.12 25.46
CA ALA A 143 -1.49 2.88 24.22
C ALA A 143 -2.95 2.52 24.53
N ARG A 144 -3.91 3.18 23.85
CA ARG A 144 -5.34 2.96 24.06
C ARG A 144 -5.67 1.48 23.83
N GLY A 145 -6.18 0.80 24.85
CA GLY A 145 -6.48 -0.64 24.79
C GLY A 145 -5.55 -1.52 25.63
N ALA A 146 -4.62 -0.95 26.41
CA ALA A 146 -3.92 -1.64 27.48
C ALA A 146 -4.88 -2.02 28.63
N ALA A 147 -5.85 -2.90 28.35
CA ALA A 147 -6.61 -3.56 29.40
C ALA A 147 -5.67 -4.52 30.16
N PRO A 148 -5.71 -4.56 31.50
CA PRO A 148 -4.90 -5.48 32.27
C PRO A 148 -5.43 -6.91 32.07
N GLY A 149 -4.67 -7.76 31.38
CA GLY A 149 -4.87 -9.21 31.34
C GLY A 149 -5.12 -9.80 29.94
N GLY A 150 -4.12 -10.52 29.41
CA GLY A 150 -4.26 -11.41 28.25
C GLY A 150 -3.47 -11.00 27.00
N THR A 151 -3.00 -12.00 26.25
CA THR A 151 -2.34 -11.85 24.93
C THR A 151 -3.19 -11.06 23.91
N THR A 152 -4.51 -11.15 24.03
CA THR A 152 -5.49 -10.37 23.24
C THR A 152 -5.48 -8.88 23.58
N GLY A 153 -5.30 -8.52 24.86
CA GLY A 153 -5.15 -7.13 25.30
C GLY A 153 -3.83 -6.51 24.83
N PHE A 154 -2.75 -7.30 24.79
CA PHE A 154 -1.45 -6.87 24.28
C PHE A 154 -1.53 -6.49 22.79
N LEU A 155 -2.04 -7.36 21.92
CA LEU A 155 -2.16 -7.08 20.48
C LEU A 155 -3.16 -5.95 20.18
N ALA A 156 -4.26 -5.87 20.92
CA ALA A 156 -5.22 -4.77 20.80
C ALA A 156 -4.59 -3.42 21.19
N GLY A 157 -3.71 -3.40 22.20
CA GLY A 157 -2.95 -2.23 22.63
C GLY A 157 -2.01 -1.67 21.56
N PHE A 158 -1.57 -2.47 20.59
CA PHE A 158 -0.75 -2.02 19.46
C PHE A 158 -1.57 -1.66 18.21
N GLY A 159 -2.91 -1.62 18.31
CA GLY A 159 -3.77 -1.22 17.20
C GLY A 159 -3.97 -2.30 16.12
N PHE A 160 -3.72 -3.57 16.43
CA PHE A 160 -3.90 -4.68 15.48
C PHE A 160 -5.29 -4.69 14.80
N PRO A 161 -6.43 -4.50 15.50
CA PRO A 161 -7.74 -4.45 14.83
C PRO A 161 -7.86 -3.32 13.82
N ASP A 162 -7.23 -2.18 14.08
CA ASP A 162 -7.23 -1.04 13.15
C ASP A 162 -6.29 -1.31 11.96
N ALA A 163 -5.15 -1.97 12.17
CA ALA A 163 -4.28 -2.43 11.10
C ALA A 163 -5.01 -3.38 10.14
N CYS A 164 -5.71 -4.40 10.66
CA CYS A 164 -6.52 -5.32 9.87
C CYS A 164 -7.61 -4.60 9.06
N ARG A 165 -8.28 -3.60 9.64
CA ARG A 165 -9.31 -2.83 8.94
C ARG A 165 -8.72 -1.98 7.82
N LEU A 166 -7.59 -1.32 8.04
CA LEU A 166 -6.89 -0.56 7.00
C LEU A 166 -6.45 -1.48 5.86
N TRP A 167 -5.91 -2.65 6.19
CA TRP A 167 -5.53 -3.64 5.18
C TRP A 167 -6.75 -4.16 4.41
N GLY A 168 -7.87 -4.44 5.08
CA GLY A 168 -9.12 -4.82 4.43
C GLY A 168 -9.64 -3.77 3.44
N VAL A 169 -9.56 -2.48 3.78
CA VAL A 169 -9.90 -1.38 2.86
C VAL A 169 -8.93 -1.35 1.68
N SER A 170 -7.63 -1.56 1.91
CA SER A 170 -6.63 -1.68 0.84
C SER A 170 -7.00 -2.83 -0.11
N LEU A 171 -7.28 -4.02 0.40
CA LEU A 171 -7.62 -5.19 -0.42
C LEU A 171 -8.86 -4.96 -1.28
N ALA A 172 -9.91 -4.36 -0.71
CA ALA A 172 -11.12 -4.04 -1.46
C ALA A 172 -10.83 -3.09 -2.63
N GLY A 173 -10.00 -2.06 -2.39
CA GLY A 173 -9.59 -1.15 -3.47
C GLY A 173 -8.67 -1.80 -4.51
N LEU A 174 -7.79 -2.73 -4.12
CA LEU A 174 -6.95 -3.49 -5.06
C LEU A 174 -7.79 -4.39 -5.97
N VAL A 175 -8.87 -4.99 -5.48
CA VAL A 175 -9.82 -5.75 -6.30
C VAL A 175 -10.45 -4.85 -7.37
N VAL A 176 -10.87 -3.64 -7.00
CA VAL A 176 -11.42 -2.66 -7.95
C VAL A 176 -10.36 -2.22 -8.95
N ALA A 177 -9.15 -1.89 -8.49
CA ALA A 177 -8.05 -1.47 -9.36
C ALA A 177 -7.69 -2.56 -10.39
N ALA A 178 -7.57 -3.81 -9.96
CA ALA A 178 -7.31 -4.95 -10.85
C ALA A 178 -8.42 -5.16 -11.88
N GLY A 179 -9.68 -4.96 -11.48
CA GLY A 179 -10.82 -4.98 -12.40
C GLY A 179 -10.74 -3.90 -13.48
N VAL A 180 -10.40 -2.66 -13.08
CA VAL A 180 -10.23 -1.55 -14.03
C VAL A 180 -9.05 -1.80 -14.97
N GLU A 181 -7.89 -2.25 -14.45
CA GLU A 181 -6.71 -2.57 -15.26
C GLU A 181 -7.00 -3.66 -16.29
N THR A 182 -7.71 -4.72 -15.88
CA THR A 182 -8.14 -5.80 -16.79
C THR A 182 -9.07 -5.27 -17.87
N TRP A 183 -10.02 -4.40 -17.50
CA TRP A 183 -10.97 -3.82 -18.44
C TRP A 183 -10.31 -2.89 -19.47
N VAL A 184 -9.36 -2.05 -19.07
CA VAL A 184 -8.66 -1.14 -20.02
C VAL A 184 -7.59 -1.85 -20.86
N SER A 185 -7.35 -3.13 -20.59
CA SER A 185 -6.47 -4.01 -21.36
C SER A 185 -7.20 -4.72 -22.52
N THR A 186 -8.52 -4.57 -22.65
CA THR A 186 -9.28 -5.00 -23.85
C THR A 186 -9.23 -3.94 -24.95
#